data_AF-A0A7Y4Z959-F1
#
_entry.id   AF-A0A7Y4Z959-F1
#
_cell.length_a   1.000
_cell.length_b   1.000
_cell.length_c   1.000
_cell.angle_alpha   90.00
_cell.angle_beta   90.00
_cell.angle_gamma   90.00
#
_symmetry.space_group_name_H-M   'P 1'
#
loop_
_entity.id
_entity.type
_entity.pdbx_description
1 polymer ?
#
loop_
_entity_poly.entity_id
_entity_poly.type
_entity_poly.pdbx_seq_one_letter_code
_entity_poly.pdbx_strand_id
1 'polypeptide(L)'
;MTYGHAAISNPPNIVKLDKSIAYRQAGHAVGICLGNRLKQLPPVYFQVTLTSREDAGQINNRYLPALSQYNASVEGGRLVQYLPSSFAEATRHLTWAQRHEYQCAFDADVANLLAGIMAEAYYFSQHEGVAFNANLVYQLAQSSDGGRANMDLINGYLKCWSPDQADRQKKLADLFLATYRFVNEPSNWQTITFLADYLWGRPTGVVPCEDIIALVDSFAGGFTKLCQSELPGFFMRRKCL
;
A
#
# COMPACT_ATOMS: atom_id res chain seq x y z
N MET A 1 49.08 -2.47 23.31
CA MET A 1 48.19 -3.09 22.29
C MET A 1 46.76 -2.91 22.77
N THR A 2 46.08 -1.90 22.28
CA THR A 2 44.68 -1.59 22.57
C THR A 2 43.89 -1.78 21.28
N TYR A 3 43.06 -2.83 21.22
CA TYR A 3 42.13 -3.03 20.12
C TYR A 3 40.87 -2.21 20.38
N GLY A 4 40.55 -1.37 19.40
CA GLY A 4 39.48 -0.37 19.45
C GLY A 4 38.09 -0.96 19.57
N HIS A 5 37.24 -0.21 20.28
CA HIS A 5 35.81 -0.40 20.32
C HIS A 5 35.23 -0.33 18.90
N ALA A 6 34.51 -1.39 18.53
CA ALA A 6 33.61 -1.38 17.39
C ALA A 6 32.53 -0.31 17.62
N ALA A 7 32.29 0.49 16.58
CA ALA A 7 31.27 1.51 16.56
C ALA A 7 29.89 0.90 16.84
N ILE A 8 29.24 1.41 17.88
CA ILE A 8 27.82 1.18 18.16
C ILE A 8 27.06 1.86 17.02
N SER A 9 26.45 1.06 16.14
CA SER A 9 25.47 1.56 15.17
C SER A 9 24.32 2.18 15.97
N ASN A 10 24.15 3.49 15.85
CA ASN A 10 23.00 4.19 16.42
C ASN A 10 21.71 3.45 16.03
N PRO A 11 20.77 3.20 16.95
CA PRO A 11 19.47 2.68 16.58
C PRO A 11 18.81 3.66 15.59
N PRO A 12 18.12 3.16 14.54
CA PRO A 12 17.42 4.03 13.60
C PRO A 12 16.52 5.00 14.39
N ASN A 13 16.63 6.29 14.08
CA ASN A 13 15.94 7.34 14.83
C ASN A 13 14.42 7.09 14.78
N ILE A 14 13.82 6.92 15.96
CA ILE A 14 12.44 6.47 16.17
C ILE A 14 11.42 7.32 15.40
N VAL A 15 11.64 8.64 15.34
CA VAL A 15 10.79 9.59 14.60
C VAL A 15 10.76 9.29 13.09
N LYS A 16 11.84 8.72 12.55
CA LYS A 16 11.93 8.36 11.13
C LYS A 16 11.16 7.08 10.79
N LEU A 17 11.05 6.14 11.73
CA LEU A 17 10.28 4.91 11.58
C LEU A 17 8.77 5.20 11.62
N ASP A 18 8.35 6.15 12.45
CA ASP A 18 6.96 6.59 12.51
C ASP A 18 6.50 7.22 11.17
N LYS A 19 7.34 8.09 10.58
CA LYS A 19 7.02 8.74 9.30
C LYS A 19 6.99 7.73 8.15
N SER A 20 7.81 6.67 8.19
CA SER A 20 7.82 5.62 7.15
C SER A 20 6.48 4.87 7.07
N ILE A 21 5.80 4.69 8.22
CA ILE A 21 4.45 4.11 8.28
C ILE A 21 3.44 5.00 7.55
N ALA A 22 3.52 6.33 7.71
CA ALA A 22 2.64 7.26 6.99
C ALA A 22 2.84 7.14 5.46
N TYR A 23 4.10 7.01 5.01
CA TYR A 23 4.41 6.74 3.60
C TYR A 23 3.86 5.40 3.11
N ARG A 24 3.90 4.36 3.94
CA ARG A 24 3.29 3.07 3.61
C ARG A 24 1.79 3.21 3.36
N GLN A 25 1.07 3.84 4.28
CA GLN A 25 -0.38 3.98 4.14
C GLN A 25 -0.74 4.92 2.98
N ALA A 26 0.02 6.00 2.79
CA ALA A 26 -0.16 6.89 1.65
C ALA A 26 0.07 6.18 0.31
N GLY A 27 1.14 5.38 0.19
CA GLY A 27 1.40 4.59 -1.01
C GLY A 27 0.28 3.60 -1.32
N HIS A 28 -0.24 2.92 -0.29
CA HIS A 28 -1.36 2.00 -0.44
C HIS A 28 -2.64 2.73 -0.89
N ALA A 29 -3.00 3.82 -0.21
CA ALA A 29 -4.18 4.62 -0.52
C ALA A 29 -4.12 5.27 -1.91
N VAL A 30 -2.96 5.79 -2.33
CA VAL A 30 -2.77 6.33 -3.69
C VAL A 30 -2.86 5.20 -4.73
N GLY A 31 -2.34 4.00 -4.43
CA GLY A 31 -2.56 2.82 -5.27
C GLY A 31 -4.05 2.53 -5.47
N ILE A 32 -4.83 2.51 -4.39
CA ILE A 32 -6.29 2.30 -4.44
C ILE A 32 -6.99 3.40 -5.24
N CYS A 33 -6.69 4.68 -5.00
CA CYS A 33 -7.38 5.79 -5.66
C CYS A 33 -6.96 5.95 -7.13
N LEU A 34 -5.67 6.17 -7.35
CA LEU A 34 -5.13 6.55 -8.65
C LEU A 34 -4.77 5.31 -9.48
N GLY A 35 -4.14 4.31 -8.86
CA GLY A 35 -3.74 3.07 -9.53
C GLY A 35 -4.94 2.30 -10.10
N ASN A 36 -6.03 2.18 -9.34
CA ASN A 36 -7.26 1.56 -9.84
C ASN A 36 -7.91 2.39 -10.95
N ARG A 37 -7.95 3.72 -10.82
CA ARG A 37 -8.52 4.63 -11.83
C ARG A 37 -7.77 4.54 -13.16
N LEU A 38 -6.43 4.51 -13.13
CA LEU A 38 -5.60 4.34 -14.33
C LEU A 38 -5.86 3.01 -15.05
N LYS A 39 -6.28 1.98 -14.31
CA LYS A 39 -6.67 0.66 -14.83
C LYS A 39 -8.17 0.56 -15.17
N GLN A 40 -8.93 1.65 -15.03
CA GLN A 40 -10.38 1.69 -15.22
C GLN A 40 -11.14 0.67 -14.36
N LEU A 41 -10.63 0.39 -13.16
CA LEU A 41 -11.25 -0.52 -12.21
C LEU A 41 -12.34 0.18 -11.40
N PRO A 42 -13.34 -0.57 -10.88
CA PRO A 42 -14.42 0.03 -10.10
C PRO A 42 -13.89 0.68 -8.82
N PRO A 43 -14.54 1.77 -8.36
CA PRO A 43 -14.19 2.38 -7.08
C PRO A 43 -14.50 1.44 -5.92
N VAL A 44 -13.69 1.51 -4.87
CA VAL A 44 -13.84 0.73 -3.65
C VAL A 44 -13.81 1.64 -2.44
N TYR A 45 -14.62 1.30 -1.43
CA TYR A 45 -14.59 2.00 -0.15
C TYR A 45 -13.37 1.56 0.66
N PHE A 46 -12.74 2.53 1.31
CA PHE A 46 -11.67 2.29 2.28
C PHE A 46 -11.59 3.46 3.28
N GLN A 47 -10.77 3.31 4.30
CA GLN A 47 -10.44 4.41 5.21
C GLN A 47 -9.03 4.19 5.77
N VAL A 48 -8.42 5.23 6.31
CA VAL A 48 -7.15 5.11 7.06
C VAL A 48 -7.44 5.34 8.53
N THR A 49 -7.22 4.31 9.34
CA THR A 49 -7.34 4.38 10.80
C THR A 49 -5.96 4.72 11.37
N LEU A 50 -5.90 5.79 12.19
CA LEU A 50 -4.72 6.27 12.90
C LEU A 50 -4.91 6.03 14.40
N THR A 51 -4.00 5.29 15.02
CA THR A 51 -4.05 4.99 16.46
C THR A 51 -2.77 5.39 17.16
N SER A 52 -2.92 5.95 18.37
CA SER A 52 -1.81 6.12 19.29
C SER A 52 -1.55 4.82 20.04
N ARG A 53 -0.32 4.60 20.50
CA ARG A 53 0.02 3.42 21.30
C ARG A 53 -0.73 3.37 22.65
N GLU A 54 -1.13 4.52 23.19
CA GLU A 54 -1.89 4.63 24.44
C GLU A 54 -3.31 4.06 24.28
N ASP A 55 -3.92 4.25 23.10
CA ASP A 55 -5.26 3.73 22.78
C ASP A 55 -5.24 2.24 22.39
N ALA A 56 -4.10 1.71 21.93
CA ALA A 56 -3.94 0.33 21.47
C ALA A 56 -3.79 -0.71 22.61
N GLY A 57 -3.95 -0.31 23.88
CA GLY A 57 -3.90 -1.22 25.03
C GLY A 57 -2.52 -1.85 25.29
N GLN A 58 -1.45 -1.34 24.68
CA GLN A 58 -0.11 -1.86 24.87
C GLN A 58 0.51 -1.32 26.17
N ILE A 59 0.46 -2.16 27.20
CA ILE A 59 1.05 -1.94 28.52
C ILE A 59 2.53 -1.53 28.40
N ASN A 60 2.88 -0.46 29.12
CA ASN A 60 4.22 0.10 29.30
C ASN A 60 5.30 -0.95 29.60
N ASN A 61 5.92 -1.53 28.58
CA ASN A 61 7.13 -2.31 28.75
C ASN A 61 8.33 -1.36 28.68
N ARG A 62 8.71 -0.80 29.84
CA ARG A 62 9.76 0.24 30.05
C ARG A 62 11.19 -0.16 29.63
N TYR A 63 11.39 -1.33 29.03
CA TYR A 63 12.71 -1.87 28.69
C TYR A 63 13.00 -1.99 27.19
N LEU A 64 12.06 -1.61 26.30
CA LEU A 64 12.32 -1.53 24.87
C LEU A 64 12.42 -0.06 24.44
N PRO A 65 13.52 0.36 23.76
CA PRO A 65 13.62 1.72 23.24
C PRO A 65 12.44 1.95 22.29
N ALA A 66 11.78 3.11 22.46
CA ALA A 66 10.46 3.40 21.93
C ALA A 66 10.32 3.06 20.45
N LEU A 67 9.67 1.94 20.12
CA LEU A 67 9.24 1.65 18.77
C LEU A 67 7.90 2.38 18.57
N SER A 68 7.90 3.31 17.62
CA SER A 68 6.79 4.08 17.02
C SER A 68 5.57 4.44 17.90
N GLN A 69 5.33 5.73 18.16
CA GLN A 69 4.09 6.20 18.83
C GLN A 69 2.87 6.22 17.91
N TYR A 70 3.09 6.14 16.60
CA TYR A 70 2.09 6.28 15.56
C TYR A 70 1.86 4.94 14.85
N ASN A 71 0.62 4.48 14.83
CA ASN A 71 0.20 3.36 14.00
C ASN A 71 -0.90 3.81 13.02
N ALA A 72 -0.79 3.35 11.78
CA ALA A 72 -1.75 3.68 10.74
C ALA A 72 -2.02 2.45 9.87
N SER A 73 -3.27 2.25 9.50
CA SER A 73 -3.70 1.14 8.63
C SER A 73 -4.80 1.56 7.68
N VAL A 74 -4.65 1.20 6.41
CA VAL A 74 -5.76 1.21 5.44
C VAL A 74 -6.68 0.03 5.75
N GLU A 75 -7.97 0.32 5.98
CA GLU A 75 -9.04 -0.66 6.13
C GLU A 75 -9.94 -0.66 4.89
N GLY A 76 -10.31 -1.84 4.39
CA GLY A 76 -11.05 -1.97 3.13
C GLY A 76 -10.17 -1.90 1.89
N GLY A 77 -10.65 -1.28 0.82
CA GLY A 77 -9.84 -0.95 -0.37
C GLY A 77 -9.52 -2.10 -1.33
N ARG A 78 -10.02 -3.31 -1.06
CA ARG A 78 -9.82 -4.48 -1.91
C ARG A 78 -10.95 -4.66 -2.92
N LEU A 79 -10.59 -4.95 -4.16
CA LEU A 79 -11.51 -5.33 -5.23
C LEU A 79 -11.95 -6.79 -5.09
N VAL A 80 -11.02 -7.67 -4.71
CA VAL A 80 -11.30 -9.07 -4.37
C VAL A 80 -11.46 -9.17 -2.86
N GLN A 81 -12.69 -9.16 -2.35
CA GLN A 81 -12.95 -9.11 -0.90
C GLN A 81 -12.52 -10.38 -0.15
N TYR A 82 -12.71 -11.55 -0.77
CA TYR A 82 -12.38 -12.84 -0.20
C TYR A 82 -11.47 -13.59 -1.15
N LEU A 83 -10.33 -14.07 -0.63
CA LEU A 83 -9.44 -14.89 -1.43
C LEU A 83 -10.04 -16.29 -1.58
N PRO A 84 -10.31 -16.74 -2.81
CA PRO A 84 -10.77 -18.10 -3.04
C PRO A 84 -9.63 -19.10 -2.80
N SER A 85 -9.99 -20.37 -2.65
CA SER A 85 -9.06 -21.51 -2.63
C SER A 85 -8.07 -21.49 -3.80
N SER A 86 -8.54 -21.15 -5.00
CA SER A 86 -7.71 -20.97 -6.19
C SER A 86 -8.35 -20.02 -7.21
N PHE A 87 -7.52 -19.39 -8.03
CA PHE A 87 -7.96 -18.55 -9.13
C PHE A 87 -8.75 -19.34 -10.18
N ALA A 88 -8.35 -20.59 -10.46
CA ALA A 88 -9.05 -21.46 -11.39
C ALA A 88 -10.47 -21.78 -10.93
N GLU A 89 -10.66 -22.07 -9.63
CA GLU A 89 -11.99 -22.34 -9.07
C GLU A 89 -12.88 -21.09 -9.13
N ALA A 90 -12.34 -19.93 -8.74
CA ALA A 90 -13.08 -18.67 -8.71
C ALA A 90 -13.55 -18.21 -10.10
N THR A 91 -12.79 -18.58 -11.14
CA THR A 91 -13.06 -18.14 -12.51
C THR A 91 -13.69 -19.22 -13.40
N ARG A 92 -13.99 -20.40 -12.85
CA ARG A 92 -14.44 -21.58 -13.64
C ARG A 92 -15.70 -21.37 -14.47
N HIS A 93 -16.61 -20.51 -13.99
CA HIS A 93 -17.91 -20.21 -14.62
C HIS A 93 -17.95 -18.83 -15.28
N LEU A 94 -16.83 -18.11 -15.27
CA LEU A 94 -16.74 -16.78 -15.84
C LEU A 94 -16.47 -16.87 -17.34
N THR A 95 -17.06 -15.93 -18.09
CA THR A 95 -16.64 -15.69 -19.47
C THR A 95 -15.18 -15.23 -19.51
N TRP A 96 -14.56 -15.29 -20.69
CA TRP A 96 -13.19 -14.81 -20.86
C TRP A 96 -13.02 -13.34 -20.42
N ALA A 97 -13.97 -12.46 -20.76
CA ALA A 97 -13.94 -11.05 -20.39
C ALA A 97 -14.02 -10.87 -18.86
N GLN A 98 -14.97 -11.54 -18.20
CA GLN A 98 -15.12 -11.49 -16.74
C GLN A 98 -13.90 -12.07 -16.01
N ARG A 99 -13.30 -13.14 -16.55
CA ARG A 99 -12.06 -13.70 -16.01
C ARG A 99 -10.91 -12.71 -16.10
N HIS A 100 -10.80 -11.99 -17.22
CA HIS A 100 -9.80 -10.93 -17.39
C HIS A 100 -10.04 -9.78 -16.42
N GLU A 101 -11.27 -9.30 -16.27
CA GLU A 101 -11.62 -8.27 -15.28
C GLU A 101 -11.29 -8.70 -13.85
N TYR A 102 -11.62 -9.95 -13.49
CA TYR A 102 -11.27 -10.53 -12.20
C TYR A 102 -9.74 -10.60 -12.00
N GLN A 103 -8.99 -10.95 -13.05
CA GLN A 103 -7.53 -10.91 -13.02
C GLN A 103 -7.00 -9.49 -12.82
N CYS A 104 -7.56 -8.48 -13.50
CA CYS A 104 -7.15 -7.10 -13.33
C CYS A 104 -7.40 -6.60 -11.90
N ALA A 105 -8.54 -6.95 -11.31
CA ALA A 105 -8.85 -6.65 -9.91
C ALA A 105 -7.87 -7.33 -8.95
N PHE A 106 -7.57 -8.60 -9.20
CA PHE A 106 -6.62 -9.39 -8.43
C PHE A 106 -5.20 -8.80 -8.45
N ASP A 107 -4.72 -8.46 -9.65
CA ASP A 107 -3.41 -7.86 -9.86
C ASP A 107 -3.33 -6.45 -9.26
N ALA A 108 -4.43 -5.70 -9.31
CA ALA A 108 -4.52 -4.38 -8.69
C ALA A 108 -4.47 -4.44 -7.17
N ASP A 109 -5.16 -5.37 -6.52
CA ASP A 109 -5.07 -5.54 -5.07
C ASP A 109 -3.62 -5.81 -4.61
N VAL A 110 -2.91 -6.70 -5.31
CA VAL A 110 -1.49 -6.97 -5.02
C VAL A 110 -0.62 -5.74 -5.27
N ALA A 111 -0.83 -5.04 -6.40
CA ALA A 111 -0.08 -3.82 -6.71
C ALA A 111 -0.34 -2.70 -5.69
N ASN A 112 -1.56 -2.57 -5.17
CA ASN A 112 -1.91 -1.55 -4.17
C ASN A 112 -1.21 -1.82 -2.84
N LEU A 113 -1.15 -3.09 -2.40
CA LEU A 113 -0.38 -3.49 -1.21
C LEU A 113 1.11 -3.24 -1.40
N LEU A 114 1.66 -3.62 -2.57
CA LEU A 114 3.05 -3.37 -2.93
C LEU A 114 3.36 -1.86 -2.97
N ALA A 115 2.44 -1.02 -3.46
CA ALA A 115 2.63 0.42 -3.56
C ALA A 115 2.90 1.04 -2.18
N GLY A 116 2.22 0.56 -1.14
CA GLY A 116 2.51 0.97 0.24
C GLY A 116 3.91 0.56 0.68
N ILE A 117 4.26 -0.72 0.58
CA ILE A 117 5.58 -1.21 1.02
C ILE A 117 6.72 -0.54 0.24
N MET A 118 6.52 -0.32 -1.06
CA MET A 118 7.50 0.37 -1.90
C MET A 118 7.63 1.85 -1.56
N ALA A 119 6.53 2.55 -1.29
CA ALA A 119 6.57 3.96 -0.90
C ALA A 119 7.36 4.14 0.40
N GLU A 120 7.19 3.25 1.37
CA GLU A 120 7.99 3.23 2.59
C GLU A 120 9.48 3.01 2.30
N ALA A 121 9.81 1.99 1.51
CA ALA A 121 11.19 1.68 1.16
C ALA A 121 11.86 2.78 0.34
N TYR A 122 11.09 3.46 -0.51
CA TYR A 122 11.56 4.58 -1.32
C TYR A 122 11.79 5.83 -0.48
N TYR A 123 10.91 6.10 0.50
CA TYR A 123 11.18 7.14 1.50
C TYR A 123 12.45 6.83 2.30
N PHE A 124 12.59 5.60 2.80
CA PHE A 124 13.74 5.19 3.59
C PHE A 124 15.05 5.28 2.81
N SER A 125 15.07 4.84 1.54
CA SER A 125 16.26 4.90 0.68
C SER A 125 16.75 6.33 0.47
N GLN A 126 15.84 7.28 0.27
CA GLN A 126 16.17 8.70 0.09
C GLN A 126 16.72 9.36 1.36
N HIS A 127 16.26 8.95 2.54
CA HIS A 127 16.58 9.62 3.81
C HIS A 127 17.75 8.98 4.57
N GLU A 128 18.00 7.69 4.37
CA GLU A 128 19.09 6.95 5.02
C GLU A 128 20.28 6.70 4.08
N GLY A 129 20.20 7.16 2.83
CA GLY A 129 21.28 6.98 1.85
C GLY A 129 21.51 5.52 1.46
N VAL A 130 20.50 4.66 1.64
CA VAL A 130 20.55 3.24 1.29
C VAL A 130 20.02 3.06 -0.13
N ALA A 131 20.65 2.20 -0.93
CA ALA A 131 20.16 1.91 -2.28
C ALA A 131 18.77 1.25 -2.24
N PHE A 132 17.82 1.78 -3.02
CA PHE A 132 16.52 1.14 -3.21
C PHE A 132 16.67 -0.18 -3.98
N ASN A 133 16.21 -1.29 -3.40
CA ASN A 133 16.22 -2.61 -4.04
C ASN A 133 15.17 -3.53 -3.39
N ALA A 134 14.89 -4.67 -4.02
CA ALA A 134 13.89 -5.63 -3.53
C ALA A 134 14.17 -6.17 -2.13
N ASN A 135 15.45 -6.30 -1.74
CA ASN A 135 15.82 -6.74 -0.39
C ASN A 135 15.47 -5.68 0.66
N LEU A 136 15.67 -4.39 0.38
CA LEU A 136 15.22 -3.30 1.26
C LEU A 136 13.69 -3.33 1.46
N VAL A 137 12.94 -3.48 0.36
CA VAL A 137 11.46 -3.59 0.40
C VAL A 137 11.03 -4.76 1.28
N TYR A 138 11.65 -5.93 1.10
CA TYR A 138 11.36 -7.11 1.91
C TYR A 138 11.70 -6.91 3.39
N GLN A 139 12.88 -6.36 3.69
CA GLN A 139 13.32 -6.12 5.07
C GLN A 139 12.38 -5.15 5.81
N LEU A 140 11.98 -4.06 5.17
CA LEU A 140 11.07 -3.08 5.78
C LEU A 140 9.67 -3.66 5.99
N ALA A 141 9.17 -4.45 5.03
CA ALA A 141 7.90 -5.16 5.21
C ALA A 141 7.94 -6.06 6.45
N GLN A 142 9.03 -6.79 6.66
CA GLN A 142 9.17 -7.71 7.81
C GLN A 142 9.38 -7.00 9.15
N SER A 143 9.76 -5.73 9.13
CA SER A 143 10.12 -4.96 10.34
C SER A 143 8.93 -4.47 11.16
N SER A 144 7.70 -4.56 10.64
CA SER A 144 6.49 -4.08 11.33
C SER A 144 5.31 -5.00 11.11
N ASP A 145 4.36 -5.03 12.06
CA ASP A 145 3.18 -5.88 11.96
C ASP A 145 2.33 -5.57 10.73
N GLY A 146 2.11 -4.29 10.41
CA GLY A 146 1.37 -3.90 9.21
C GLY A 146 2.08 -4.29 7.90
N GLY A 147 3.41 -4.26 7.88
CA GLY A 147 4.18 -4.67 6.70
C GLY A 147 4.14 -6.18 6.49
N ARG A 148 4.26 -6.95 7.59
CA ARG A 148 4.11 -8.41 7.59
C ARG A 148 2.73 -8.84 7.14
N ALA A 149 1.68 -8.22 7.68
CA ALA A 149 0.30 -8.49 7.29
C ALA A 149 0.06 -8.25 5.78
N ASN A 150 0.60 -7.16 5.22
CA ASN A 150 0.53 -6.90 3.79
C ASN A 150 1.26 -7.99 2.97
N MET A 151 2.45 -8.41 3.39
CA MET A 151 3.19 -9.48 2.71
C MET A 151 2.50 -10.85 2.80
N ASP A 152 1.92 -11.18 3.95
CA ASP A 152 1.14 -12.40 4.13
C ASP A 152 -0.07 -12.42 3.20
N LEU A 153 -0.75 -11.28 3.06
CA LEU A 153 -1.85 -11.14 2.12
C LEU A 153 -1.39 -11.29 0.66
N ILE A 154 -0.32 -10.60 0.25
CA ILE A 154 0.28 -10.75 -1.09
C ILE A 154 0.63 -12.22 -1.36
N ASN A 155 1.24 -12.91 -0.39
CA ASN A 155 1.55 -14.33 -0.50
C ASN A 155 0.28 -15.19 -0.62
N GLY A 156 -0.81 -14.82 0.05
CA GLY A 156 -2.13 -15.41 -0.10
C GLY A 156 -2.67 -15.28 -1.53
N TYR A 157 -2.61 -14.07 -2.11
CA TYR A 157 -2.94 -13.86 -3.53
C TYR A 157 -2.06 -14.76 -4.42
N LEU A 158 -0.74 -14.73 -4.27
CA LEU A 158 0.14 -15.52 -5.14
C LEU A 158 -0.11 -17.03 -5.04
N LYS A 159 -0.37 -17.56 -3.84
CA LYS A 159 -0.74 -18.99 -3.65
C LYS A 159 -2.07 -19.33 -4.31
N CYS A 160 -3.04 -18.42 -4.25
CA CYS A 160 -4.32 -18.56 -4.95
C CYS A 160 -4.14 -18.54 -6.49
N TRP A 161 -3.21 -17.72 -6.99
CA TRP A 161 -2.91 -17.58 -8.42
C TRP A 161 -2.32 -18.85 -9.03
N SER A 162 -1.27 -19.42 -8.42
CA SER A 162 -0.63 -20.63 -8.92
C SER A 162 -0.05 -21.49 -7.78
N PRO A 163 -0.20 -22.83 -7.85
CA PRO A 163 0.51 -23.73 -6.95
C PRO A 163 2.02 -23.77 -7.26
N ASP A 164 2.43 -23.45 -8.49
CA ASP A 164 3.82 -23.46 -8.92
C ASP A 164 4.61 -22.27 -8.39
N GLN A 165 5.79 -22.53 -7.84
CA GLN A 165 6.61 -21.49 -7.23
C GLN A 165 7.25 -20.55 -8.26
N ALA A 166 7.65 -21.05 -9.42
CA ALA A 166 8.29 -20.24 -10.46
C ALA A 166 7.28 -19.25 -11.07
N ASP A 167 6.05 -19.70 -11.32
CA ASP A 167 4.95 -18.86 -11.77
C ASP A 167 4.64 -17.74 -10.77
N ARG A 168 4.61 -18.06 -9.47
CA ARG A 168 4.39 -17.06 -8.41
C ARG A 168 5.52 -16.03 -8.36
N GLN A 169 6.77 -16.47 -8.47
CA GLN A 169 7.93 -15.58 -8.46
C GLN A 169 7.93 -14.66 -9.67
N LYS A 170 7.61 -15.19 -10.86
CA LYS A 170 7.46 -14.41 -12.08
C LYS A 170 6.35 -13.36 -11.95
N LYS A 171 5.17 -13.77 -11.51
CA LYS A 171 4.02 -12.87 -11.29
C LYS A 171 4.36 -11.76 -10.29
N LEU A 172 5.01 -12.10 -9.18
CA LEU A 172 5.44 -11.13 -8.19
C LEU A 172 6.48 -10.16 -8.77
N ALA A 173 7.45 -10.63 -9.55
CA ALA A 173 8.45 -9.77 -10.18
C ALA A 173 7.82 -8.78 -11.18
N ASP A 174 6.86 -9.25 -11.98
CA ASP A 174 6.13 -8.40 -12.93
C ASP A 174 5.33 -7.30 -12.21
N LEU A 175 4.58 -7.69 -11.16
CA LEU A 175 3.82 -6.75 -10.34
C LEU A 175 4.73 -5.79 -9.57
N PHE A 176 5.87 -6.28 -9.08
CA PHE A 176 6.87 -5.47 -8.40
C PHE A 176 7.42 -4.39 -9.35
N LEU A 177 7.83 -4.76 -10.56
CA LEU A 177 8.37 -3.81 -11.53
C LEU A 177 7.33 -2.77 -11.95
N ALA A 178 6.09 -3.20 -12.21
CA ALA A 178 5.00 -2.29 -12.57
C ALA A 178 4.68 -1.32 -11.43
N THR A 179 4.64 -1.81 -10.18
CA THR A 179 4.37 -0.99 -9.00
C THR A 179 5.53 -0.04 -8.69
N TYR A 180 6.76 -0.48 -8.88
CA TYR A 180 7.94 0.38 -8.74
C TYR A 180 7.87 1.57 -9.71
N ARG A 181 7.54 1.32 -10.99
CA ARG A 181 7.34 2.40 -11.97
C ARG A 181 6.23 3.35 -11.55
N PHE A 182 5.13 2.82 -11.02
CA PHE A 182 4.04 3.64 -10.50
C PHE A 182 4.48 4.54 -9.33
N VAL A 183 5.17 3.99 -8.32
CA VAL A 183 5.64 4.76 -7.16
C VAL A 183 6.72 5.77 -7.54
N ASN A 184 7.62 5.39 -8.47
CA ASN A 184 8.74 6.23 -8.90
C ASN A 184 8.36 7.27 -9.96
N GLU A 185 7.11 7.26 -10.46
CA GLU A 185 6.59 8.31 -11.32
C GLU A 185 6.50 9.63 -10.52
N PRO A 186 7.15 10.73 -10.94
CA PRO A 186 7.26 11.94 -10.12
C PRO A 186 5.93 12.51 -9.60
N SER A 187 4.89 12.50 -10.43
CA SER A 187 3.56 12.98 -10.07
C SER A 187 2.88 12.11 -9.00
N ASN A 188 3.03 10.78 -9.11
CA ASN A 188 2.51 9.84 -8.13
C ASN A 188 3.29 9.95 -6.83
N TRP A 189 4.62 10.03 -6.89
CA TRP A 189 5.46 10.21 -5.70
C TRP A 189 5.11 11.50 -4.95
N GLN A 190 4.93 12.61 -5.65
CA GLN A 190 4.50 13.87 -5.05
C GLN A 190 3.15 13.74 -4.33
N THR A 191 2.21 13.04 -4.94
CA THR A 191 0.89 12.75 -4.34
C THR A 191 1.03 11.88 -3.09
N ILE A 192 1.87 10.85 -3.14
CA ILE A 192 2.18 9.98 -2.00
C ILE A 192 2.82 10.79 -0.86
N THR A 193 3.82 11.62 -1.15
CA THR A 193 4.49 12.48 -0.17
C THR A 193 3.49 13.42 0.51
N PHE A 194 2.64 14.09 -0.26
CA PHE A 194 1.67 15.02 0.32
C PHE A 194 0.65 14.30 1.21
N LEU A 195 0.13 13.15 0.76
CA LEU A 195 -0.77 12.35 1.59
C LEU A 195 -0.05 11.82 2.84
N ALA A 196 1.20 11.40 2.73
CA ALA A 196 1.99 10.94 3.87
C ALA A 196 2.20 12.04 4.91
N ASP A 197 2.52 13.27 4.48
CA ASP A 197 2.67 14.42 5.36
C ASP A 197 1.33 14.80 6.02
N TYR A 198 0.21 14.70 5.28
CA TYR A 198 -1.13 14.91 5.81
C TYR A 198 -1.51 13.87 6.87
N LEU A 199 -1.26 12.58 6.63
CA LEU A 199 -1.51 11.51 7.58
C LEU A 199 -0.61 11.65 8.82
N TRP A 200 0.67 11.96 8.61
CA TRP A 200 1.65 12.16 9.68
C TRP A 200 1.32 13.33 10.60
N GLY A 201 0.76 14.42 10.05
CA GLY A 201 0.34 15.58 10.84
C GLY A 201 -0.87 15.33 11.75
N ARG A 202 -1.49 14.14 11.69
CA ARG A 202 -2.68 13.77 12.48
C ARG A 202 -2.31 12.77 13.58
N PRO A 203 -2.58 13.08 14.86
CA PRO A 203 -2.18 12.21 15.96
C PRO A 203 -3.00 10.92 16.07
N THR A 204 -4.32 10.98 15.87
CA THR A 204 -5.24 9.82 15.92
C THR A 204 -6.51 10.11 15.10
N GLY A 205 -7.30 9.07 14.82
CA GLY A 205 -8.63 9.18 14.23
C GLY A 205 -8.81 8.38 12.94
N VAL A 206 -9.97 8.55 12.31
CA VAL A 206 -10.28 7.92 11.02
C VAL A 206 -10.26 8.98 9.94
N VAL A 207 -9.48 8.73 8.88
CA VAL A 207 -9.47 9.53 7.66
C VAL A 207 -10.33 8.79 6.63
N PRO A 208 -11.52 9.32 6.27
CA PRO A 208 -12.41 8.68 5.32
C PRO A 208 -11.84 8.71 3.89
N CYS A 209 -12.25 7.79 3.01
CA CYS A 209 -11.73 7.76 1.64
C CYS A 209 -12.06 9.03 0.85
N GLU A 210 -13.14 9.73 1.17
CA GLU A 210 -13.56 10.97 0.51
C GLU A 210 -12.50 12.07 0.67
N ASP A 211 -11.95 12.23 1.88
CA ASP A 211 -10.86 13.17 2.17
C ASP A 211 -9.61 12.80 1.38
N ILE A 212 -9.30 11.51 1.31
CA ILE A 212 -8.13 10.98 0.60
C ILE A 212 -8.30 11.20 -0.90
N ILE A 213 -9.47 10.91 -1.46
CA ILE A 213 -9.78 11.09 -2.87
C ILE A 213 -9.69 12.58 -3.23
N ALA A 214 -10.27 13.46 -2.43
CA ALA A 214 -10.21 14.91 -2.66
C ALA A 214 -8.75 15.42 -2.69
N LEU A 215 -7.93 14.93 -1.75
CA LEU A 215 -6.51 15.22 -1.71
C LEU A 215 -5.80 14.69 -2.96
N VAL A 216 -5.97 13.41 -3.31
CA VAL A 216 -5.38 12.82 -4.51
C VAL A 216 -5.79 13.58 -5.78
N ASP A 217 -7.06 13.97 -5.91
CA ASP A 217 -7.58 14.70 -7.06
C ASP A 217 -7.00 16.12 -7.16
N SER A 218 -6.66 16.76 -6.04
CA SER A 218 -6.03 18.08 -6.04
C SER A 218 -4.59 18.07 -6.60
N PHE A 219 -3.87 16.95 -6.46
CA PHE A 219 -2.52 16.77 -7.00
C PHE A 219 -2.50 16.08 -8.37
N ALA A 220 -3.47 15.19 -8.62
CA ALA A 220 -3.69 14.58 -9.94
C ALA A 220 -4.38 15.54 -10.93
N GLY A 221 -4.82 16.71 -10.46
CA GLY A 221 -5.62 17.73 -11.16
C GLY A 221 -5.01 18.40 -12.39
N GLY A 222 -3.84 17.93 -12.86
CA GLY A 222 -3.43 18.13 -14.26
C GLY A 222 -4.25 17.31 -15.27
N PHE A 223 -5.03 16.32 -14.82
CA PHE A 223 -5.75 15.36 -15.70
C PHE A 223 -7.28 15.44 -15.65
N THR A 224 -7.89 16.19 -14.73
CA THR A 224 -9.36 16.29 -14.60
C THR A 224 -9.98 17.34 -15.54
N LYS A 225 -9.93 17.04 -16.84
CA LYS A 225 -10.90 17.58 -17.82
C LYS A 225 -11.64 16.50 -18.62
N LEU A 226 -11.45 15.22 -18.34
CA LEU A 226 -12.05 14.12 -19.11
C LEU A 226 -12.77 13.12 -18.21
N CYS A 227 -13.89 13.54 -17.61
CA CYS A 227 -14.93 12.62 -17.13
C CYS A 227 -16.30 13.31 -17.11
N GLN A 228 -16.58 14.10 -18.15
CA GLN A 228 -17.92 14.55 -18.51
C GLN A 228 -18.12 14.32 -20.00
N SER A 229 -18.29 13.07 -20.40
CA SER A 229 -19.05 12.74 -21.61
C SER A 229 -19.61 11.33 -21.48
N GLU A 230 -20.94 11.33 -21.45
CA GLU A 230 -21.89 10.25 -21.35
C GLU A 230 -21.63 9.06 -22.30
N LEU A 231 -21.74 7.83 -21.79
CA LEU A 231 -22.36 6.71 -22.52
C LEU A 231 -23.14 5.83 -21.53
N PRO A 232 -24.33 5.32 -21.89
CA PRO A 232 -25.22 4.58 -20.99
C PRO A 232 -24.92 3.08 -21.05
N GLY A 233 -24.86 2.42 -19.89
CA GLY A 233 -24.89 0.97 -19.84
C GLY A 233 -24.34 0.38 -18.55
N PHE A 234 -25.27 0.02 -17.65
CA PHE A 234 -25.10 -1.01 -16.62
C PHE A 234 -23.82 -0.97 -15.76
N PHE A 235 -23.88 -0.24 -14.65
CA PHE A 235 -23.82 -0.83 -13.31
C PHE A 235 -24.35 0.20 -12.32
N MET A 236 -25.18 -0.26 -11.38
CA MET A 236 -25.90 0.56 -10.42
C MET A 236 -24.98 1.55 -9.70
N ARG A 237 -25.25 2.85 -9.87
CA ARG A 237 -24.83 3.89 -8.95
C ARG A 237 -25.44 3.59 -7.57
N ARG A 238 -24.66 3.08 -6.62
CA ARG A 238 -24.89 3.40 -5.22
C ARG A 238 -24.18 4.73 -4.98
N LYS A 239 -24.99 5.79 -4.84
CA LYS A 239 -24.54 7.03 -4.25
C LYS A 239 -24.07 6.71 -2.84
N CYS A 240 -22.83 7.04 -2.49
CA CYS A 240 -22.49 7.29 -1.10
C CYS A 240 -23.35 8.48 -0.66
N LEU A 241 -24.13 8.28 0.40
CA LEU A 241 -24.77 9.32 1.20
C LEU A 241 -23.81 9.70 2.31
#